data_AF-A0A925ZVE7-F1
#
_entry.id   AF-A0A925ZVE7-F1
#
_cell.length_a   1.000
_cell.length_b   1.000
_cell.length_c   1.000
_cell.angle_alpha   90.00
_cell.angle_beta   90.00
_cell.angle_gamma   90.00
#
_symmetry.space_group_name_H-M   'P 1'
#
loop_
_entity.id
_entity.type
_entity.pdbx_description
1 polymer ?
#
loop_
_entity_poly.entity_id
_entity_poly.type
_entity_poly.pdbx_seq_one_letter_code
_entity_poly.pdbx_strand_id
1 'polypeptide(L)' 'MTLQEERLMTPRLVSLLAQFDFARERLANRLVGLTDDEYLWEPVPHCWSIRPRSAGPGPGATLVG' A
#
# COMPACT_ATOMS: atom_id res chain seq x y z
N MET A 1 -4.96 -19.87 -24.43
CA MET A 1 -4.32 -19.71 -23.11
C MET A 1 -5.26 -18.92 -22.21
N THR A 2 -6.46 -19.45 -21.91
CA THR A 2 -7.56 -18.63 -21.35
C THR A 2 -8.49 -19.36 -20.38
N LEU A 3 -8.32 -20.67 -20.15
CA LEU A 3 -9.18 -21.42 -19.21
C LEU A 3 -8.81 -21.22 -17.73
N GLN A 4 -7.61 -20.69 -17.45
CA GLN A 4 -7.15 -20.39 -16.08
C GLN A 4 -7.62 -19.00 -15.61
N GLU A 5 -7.71 -18.00 -16.48
CA GLU A 5 -8.17 -16.65 -16.10
C GLU A 5 -9.65 -16.63 -15.68
N GLU A 6 -10.52 -17.34 -16.41
CA GLU A 6 -11.93 -17.52 -16.00
C GLU A 6 -12.07 -18.26 -14.67
N ARG A 7 -11.17 -19.20 -14.36
CA ARG A 7 -11.20 -19.97 -13.10
C ARG A 7 -10.64 -19.16 -11.91
N LEU A 8 -9.72 -18.24 -12.18
CA LEU A 8 -9.11 -17.38 -11.16
C LEU A 8 -10.06 -16.26 -10.73
N MET A 9 -10.92 -15.77 -11.63
CA MET A 9 -11.94 -14.75 -11.34
C MET A 9 -13.16 -15.31 -10.57
N THR A 10 -12.88 -15.92 -9.42
CA THR A 10 -13.93 -16.19 -8.43
C THR A 10 -14.59 -14.87 -7.99
N PRO A 11 -15.89 -14.87 -7.66
CA PRO A 11 -16.57 -13.65 -7.18
C PRO A 11 -15.89 -12.99 -5.98
N ARG A 12 -15.21 -13.80 -5.15
CA ARG A 12 -14.40 -13.33 -4.02
C ARG A 12 -13.15 -12.60 -4.47
N LEU A 13 -12.43 -13.11 -5.47
CA LEU A 13 -11.27 -12.41 -6.03
C LEU A 13 -11.66 -11.08 -6.66
N VAL A 14 -12.76 -11.04 -7.43
CA VAL A 14 -13.30 -9.80 -8.02
C VAL A 14 -13.55 -8.74 -6.93
N SER A 15 -14.22 -9.15 -5.85
CA SER A 15 -14.55 -8.26 -4.73
C SER A 15 -13.29 -7.76 -4.02
N LEU A 16 -12.29 -8.62 -3.83
CA LEU A 16 -11.03 -8.26 -3.21
C LEU A 16 -10.22 -7.28 -4.07
N LEU A 17 -10.16 -7.51 -5.39
CA LEU A 17 -9.47 -6.61 -6.31
C LEU A 17 -10.14 -5.24 -6.33
N ALA A 18 -11.48 -5.19 -6.39
CA ALA A 18 -12.21 -3.93 -6.32
C ALA A 18 -11.96 -3.16 -5.01
N GLN A 19 -11.89 -3.86 -3.88
CA GLN A 19 -11.54 -3.25 -2.58
C GLN A 19 -10.10 -2.72 -2.57
N PHE A 20 -9.17 -3.49 -3.14
CA PHE A 20 -7.78 -3.09 -3.26
C PHE A 20 -7.61 -1.86 -4.14
N ASP A 21 -8.23 -1.85 -5.32
CA ASP A 21 -8.16 -0.73 -6.26
C ASP A 21 -8.72 0.55 -5.63
N PHE A 22 -9.89 0.47 -4.99
CA PHE A 22 -10.48 1.60 -4.27
C PHE A 22 -9.55 2.14 -3.18
N ALA A 23 -8.99 1.25 -2.34
CA ALA A 23 -8.10 1.65 -1.26
C ALA A 23 -6.80 2.28 -1.79
N ARG A 24 -6.23 1.70 -2.85
CA ARG A 24 -5.00 2.16 -3.49
C ARG A 24 -5.18 3.53 -4.13
N GLU A 25 -6.28 3.75 -4.87
CA GLU A 25 -6.58 5.04 -5.50
C GLU A 25 -6.78 6.14 -4.46
N ARG A 26 -7.55 5.86 -3.41
CA ARG A 26 -7.76 6.80 -2.30
C ARG A 26 -6.44 7.18 -1.62
N LEU A 27 -5.56 6.20 -1.39
CA LEU A 27 -4.25 6.45 -0.82
C LEU A 27 -3.40 7.29 -1.76
N ALA A 28 -3.24 6.88 -3.01
CA ALA A 28 -2.43 7.59 -4.00
C ALA A 28 -2.85 9.06 -4.14
N ASN A 29 -4.16 9.33 -4.23
CA ASN A 29 -4.67 10.69 -4.34
C ASN A 29 -4.35 11.58 -3.13
N ARG A 30 -4.27 11.01 -1.92
CA ARG A 30 -3.89 11.76 -0.70
C ARG A 30 -2.41 12.06 -0.62
N LEU A 31 -1.59 11.29 -1.33
CA LEU A 31 -0.14 11.43 -1.36
C LEU A 31 0.33 12.38 -2.47
N VAL A 32 -0.53 12.69 -3.45
CA VAL A 32 -0.24 13.69 -4.49
C VAL A 32 0.02 15.05 -3.86
N GLY A 33 1.17 15.64 -4.21
CA GLY A 33 1.54 16.99 -3.79
C GLY A 33 2.18 17.10 -2.40
N LEU A 34 2.30 16.00 -1.66
CA LEU A 34 3.06 15.98 -0.41
C LEU A 34 4.57 16.08 -0.70
N THR A 35 5.24 16.88 0.11
CA THR A 35 6.70 17.00 0.16
C THR A 35 7.32 15.83 0.92
N ASP A 36 8.61 15.58 0.70
CA ASP A 36 9.34 14.55 1.44
C ASP A 36 9.27 14.78 2.96
N ASP A 37 9.34 16.02 3.44
CA ASP A 37 9.21 16.34 4.86
C ASP A 37 7.83 15.95 5.42
N GLU A 38 6.76 16.09 4.63
CA GLU A 38 5.41 15.66 5.00
C GLU A 38 5.25 14.14 4.95
N TYR A 39 5.86 13.45 3.99
CA TYR A 39 5.98 11.99 4.00
C TYR A 39 6.74 11.49 5.24
N LEU A 40 7.74 12.27 5.66
CA LEU A 40 8.64 11.91 6.75
C LEU A 40 8.13 12.27 8.14
N TRP A 41 7.02 13.00 8.23
CA TRP A 41 6.53 13.58 9.46
C TRP A 41 6.07 12.54 10.50
N GLU A 42 6.52 12.74 11.75
CA GLU A 42 6.16 11.90 12.90
C GLU A 42 5.55 12.79 14.01
N PRO A 43 4.21 12.93 14.09
CA PRO A 43 3.56 13.77 15.12
C PRO A 43 3.77 13.24 16.54
N VAL A 44 3.92 11.93 16.69
CA VAL A 44 4.27 11.28 17.96
C VAL A 44 5.42 10.31 17.73
N PRO A 45 6.31 10.13 18.73
CA PRO A 45 7.42 9.18 18.59
C PRO A 45 6.90 7.79 18.19
N HIS A 46 7.56 7.18 17.20
CA HIS A 46 7.26 5.82 16.71
C HIS A 46 5.92 5.63 16.00
N CYS A 47 5.22 6.70 15.61
CA CYS A 47 4.09 6.55 14.70
C CYS A 47 4.53 6.08 13.31
N TRP A 48 3.59 5.47 12.58
CA TRP A 48 3.84 5.06 11.21
C TRP A 48 3.94 6.26 10.28
N SER A 49 5.01 6.26 9.50
CA SER A 49 5.34 7.29 8.53
C SER A 49 5.78 6.61 7.23
N ILE A 50 5.69 7.32 6.10
CA ILE A 50 6.05 6.74 4.80
C ILE A 50 7.57 6.89 4.63
N ARG A 51 8.24 5.79 4.29
CA ARG A 51 9.70 5.75 4.13
C ARG A 51 10.05 5.03 2.82
N PRO A 52 11.08 5.47 2.08
CA PRO A 52 11.60 4.71 0.96
C PRO A 52 11.97 3.30 1.39
N ARG A 53 11.67 2.28 0.57
CA ARG A 53 12.03 0.89 0.89
C ARG A 53 13.53 0.70 1.13
N SER A 54 14.39 1.47 0.46
CA SER A 54 15.85 1.46 0.66
C SER A 54 16.28 1.91 2.06
N ALA A 55 15.44 2.67 2.79
CA ALA A 55 15.70 3.06 4.17
C ALA A 55 15.49 1.90 5.17
N GLY A 56 15.03 0.74 4.69
CA GLY A 56 14.76 -0.43 5.51
C GLY A 56 13.38 -0.35 6.20
N PRO A 57 13.03 -1.39 6.96
CA PRO A 57 11.82 -1.37 7.76
C PRO A 57 11.94 -0.30 8.85
N GLY A 58 10.95 0.59 8.95
CA GLY A 58 10.88 1.58 10.02
C GLY A 58 10.82 0.93 11.41
N PRO A 59 10.94 1.72 12.50
CA PRO A 59 10.88 1.20 13.87
C PRO A 59 9.65 0.30 14.08
N GLY A 60 9.89 -0.94 14.51
CA GLY A 60 8.83 -1.94 14.75
C GLY A 60 8.35 -2.73 13.53
N ALA A 61 8.89 -2.47 12.33
CA ALA A 61 8.59 -3.28 11.14
C ALA A 61 9.60 -4.43 10.96
N THR A 62 9.12 -5.57 10.47
CA THR A 62 9.95 -6.73 10.11
C THR A 62 10.04 -6.82 8.60
N LEU A 63 11.25 -6.87 8.05
CA LEU A 63 11.45 -7.21 6.64
C LEU A 63 11.17 -8.71 6.47
N VAL A 64 10.13 -9.06 5.72
CA VAL A 64 9.86 -10.44 5.31
C VAL A 64 10.38 -10.58 3.88
N GLY A 65 11.42 -11.41 3.71
CA GLY A 65 12.04 -11.75 2.43
C GLY A 65 11.49 -13.04 1.84
#